data_AF-A0AAN8KJ19-F1
#
_entry.id   AF-A0AAN8KJ19-F1
#
_cell.length_a   1.000
_cell.length_b   1.000
_cell.length_c   1.000
_cell.angle_alpha   90.00
_cell.angle_beta   90.00
_cell.angle_gamma   90.00
#
_symmetry.space_group_name_H-M   'P 1'
#
loop_
_entity.id
_entity.type
_entity.pdbx_description
1 polymer ?
#
loop_
_entity_poly.entity_id
_entity_poly.type
_entity_poly.pdbx_seq_one_letter_code
_entity_poly.pdbx_strand_id
1 'polypeptide(L)'
;MPSVVQFSLLLVLLLAVPGQDCATARVQRKARSSARSGCVKDGFSRCVDLAKLQQLIQDVQNGFKITSHDERILLKTVTFDKIKKHKKYHGCVLLKIVDFYHEVLQRQDGDYTDLWGLLDEVKDCVPRMKKICEKLYQDAAGKPVNESKIEEDMELLSKDAAILQLQRLKAASRKVVELSERATLDKAMGELPGLDDYIQGKGLRRS
;
A
#
# COMPACT_ATOMS: atom_id res chain seq x y z
N MET A 1 -2.12 50.50 -37.26
CA MET A 1 -3.50 50.06 -37.62
C MET A 1 -3.45 49.64 -39.07
N PRO A 2 -3.90 48.45 -39.51
CA PRO A 2 -4.95 47.53 -39.00
C PRO A 2 -4.34 46.20 -38.50
N SER A 3 -5.04 45.15 -38.08
CA SER A 3 -6.37 44.91 -37.51
C SER A 3 -6.27 43.53 -36.85
N VAL A 4 -6.75 43.43 -35.61
CA VAL A 4 -6.99 42.16 -34.92
C VAL A 4 -8.16 41.45 -35.63
N VAL A 5 -8.23 40.14 -35.46
CA VAL A 5 -9.34 39.23 -35.82
C VAL A 5 -9.29 38.69 -37.24
N GLN A 6 -8.77 37.46 -37.38
CA GLN A 6 -9.10 36.42 -38.38
C GLN A 6 -7.91 35.45 -38.39
N PHE A 7 -7.95 34.18 -38.00
CA PHE A 7 -9.03 33.22 -37.82
C PHE A 7 -8.57 32.19 -36.78
N SER A 8 -9.26 32.15 -35.65
CA SER A 8 -9.24 31.03 -34.70
C SER A 8 -9.92 29.81 -35.35
N LEU A 9 -9.18 29.06 -36.17
CA LEU A 9 -9.74 27.90 -36.88
C LEU A 9 -8.66 26.84 -37.18
N LEU A 10 -7.78 26.59 -36.21
CA LEU A 10 -6.75 25.54 -36.32
C LEU A 10 -6.52 24.78 -35.00
N LEU A 11 -7.56 24.69 -34.16
CA LEU A 11 -7.51 23.99 -32.87
C LEU A 11 -8.75 23.13 -32.56
N VAL A 12 -9.57 22.78 -33.57
CA VAL A 12 -10.78 21.95 -33.39
C VAL A 12 -10.74 20.64 -34.21
N LEU A 13 -9.66 20.35 -34.96
CA LEU A 13 -9.58 19.14 -35.81
C LEU A 13 -8.61 18.05 -35.33
N LEU A 14 -8.11 18.10 -34.09
CA LEU A 14 -7.28 17.03 -33.51
C LEU A 14 -7.97 16.24 -32.37
N LEU A 15 -9.26 16.48 -32.13
CA LEU A 15 -10.08 15.69 -31.19
C LEU A 15 -11.17 14.91 -31.93
N ALA A 16 -10.77 14.15 -32.95
CA ALA A 16 -11.56 13.01 -33.41
C ALA A 16 -11.21 11.80 -32.52
N VAL A 17 -11.65 11.85 -31.26
CA VAL A 17 -11.76 10.65 -30.43
C VAL A 17 -13.03 9.94 -30.93
N PRO A 18 -12.95 8.74 -31.52
CA PRO A 18 -14.15 7.94 -31.68
C PRO A 18 -14.55 7.46 -30.29
N GLY A 19 -15.52 8.14 -29.69
CA GLY A 19 -16.31 7.59 -28.59
C GLY A 19 -17.02 6.35 -29.11
N GLN A 20 -16.58 5.17 -28.69
CA GLN A 20 -17.33 3.94 -28.91
C GLN A 20 -18.33 3.77 -27.78
N ASP A 21 -19.57 4.14 -28.08
CA ASP A 21 -20.76 3.78 -27.32
C ASP A 21 -20.88 2.24 -27.26
N CYS A 22 -20.60 1.66 -26.08
CA CYS A 22 -20.99 0.30 -25.77
C CYS A 22 -22.35 0.31 -25.08
N ALA A 23 -23.40 0.62 -25.84
CA ALA A 23 -24.79 0.44 -25.42
C ALA A 23 -25.48 -0.62 -26.29
N THR A 24 -25.98 -1.65 -25.61
CA THR A 24 -27.04 -2.60 -26.02
C THR A 24 -26.86 -3.45 -27.28
N ALA A 25 -26.61 -4.75 -27.07
CA ALA A 25 -27.20 -5.81 -27.91
C ALA A 25 -27.25 -7.14 -27.13
N ARG A 26 -28.37 -7.37 -26.43
CA ARG A 26 -28.83 -8.73 -26.10
C ARG A 26 -29.60 -9.24 -27.32
N VAL A 27 -29.41 -10.52 -27.65
CA VAL A 27 -30.09 -11.29 -28.73
C VAL A 27 -29.47 -10.99 -30.12
N GLN A 28 -28.78 -11.89 -30.84
CA GLN A 28 -29.20 -13.23 -31.27
C GLN A 28 -28.01 -14.10 -31.81
N ARG A 29 -28.32 -15.38 -32.03
CA ARG A 29 -27.50 -16.59 -32.30
C ARG A 29 -26.47 -16.57 -33.45
N LYS A 30 -25.42 -17.40 -33.23
CA LYS A 30 -24.64 -18.24 -34.18
C LYS A 30 -24.22 -17.64 -35.53
N ALA A 31 -22.94 -17.29 -35.64
CA ALA A 31 -22.07 -17.72 -36.75
C ALA A 31 -20.59 -17.55 -36.35
N ARG A 32 -19.78 -18.55 -36.67
CA ARG A 32 -18.32 -18.54 -36.57
C ARG A 32 -17.75 -17.55 -37.58
N SER A 33 -16.90 -16.63 -37.15
CA SER A 33 -15.70 -16.25 -37.89
C SER A 33 -14.73 -15.47 -37.02
N SER A 34 -13.51 -15.97 -37.02
CA SER A 34 -12.29 -15.43 -36.44
C SER A 34 -12.12 -13.92 -36.66
N ALA A 35 -12.29 -13.15 -35.58
CA ALA A 35 -11.59 -11.90 -35.35
C ALA A 35 -11.41 -11.77 -33.83
N ARG A 36 -10.42 -12.46 -33.28
CA ARG A 36 -9.91 -12.12 -31.94
C ARG A 36 -9.19 -10.77 -32.06
N SER A 37 -9.95 -9.67 -32.09
CA SER A 37 -9.44 -8.43 -31.52
C SER A 37 -9.39 -8.67 -30.01
N GLY A 38 -8.34 -9.37 -29.58
CA GLY A 38 -8.01 -9.43 -28.18
C GLY A 38 -7.76 -8.00 -27.75
N CYS A 39 -8.71 -7.39 -27.05
CA CYS A 39 -8.35 -6.32 -26.13
C CYS A 39 -7.26 -6.93 -25.25
N VAL A 40 -6.01 -6.52 -25.50
CA VAL A 40 -4.93 -6.75 -24.56
C VAL A 40 -5.41 -6.02 -23.31
N LYS A 41 -5.93 -6.78 -22.34
CA LYS A 41 -6.06 -6.27 -20.98
C LYS A 41 -4.63 -6.07 -20.51
N ASP A 42 -4.04 -4.92 -20.83
CA ASP A 42 -2.86 -4.38 -20.14
C ASP A 42 -3.21 -3.92 -18.71
N GLY A 43 -4.24 -4.52 -18.11
CA GLY A 43 -4.73 -4.22 -16.79
C GLY A 43 -4.68 -5.48 -15.95
N PHE A 44 -3.50 -5.81 -15.42
CA PHE A 44 -3.50 -6.48 -14.12
C PHE A 44 -4.21 -5.52 -13.18
N SER A 45 -5.46 -5.81 -12.80
CA SER A 45 -6.03 -5.12 -11.65
C SER A 45 -5.10 -5.38 -10.47
N ARG A 46 -4.86 -4.35 -9.67
CA ARG A 46 -4.21 -4.54 -8.38
C ARG A 46 -5.28 -5.11 -7.46
N CYS A 47 -4.89 -6.06 -6.60
CA CYS A 47 -5.84 -6.70 -5.68
C CYS A 47 -6.46 -5.68 -4.69
N VAL A 48 -5.78 -4.55 -4.47
CA VAL A 48 -6.19 -3.45 -3.60
C VAL A 48 -6.27 -2.17 -4.41
N ASP A 49 -7.30 -1.34 -4.15
CA ASP A 49 -7.41 0.01 -4.70
C ASP A 49 -6.50 0.98 -3.92
N LEU A 50 -5.28 1.16 -4.43
CA LEU A 50 -4.30 2.05 -3.80
C LEU A 50 -4.63 3.54 -3.96
N ALA A 51 -5.41 3.92 -4.98
CA ALA A 51 -5.82 5.31 -5.14
C ALA A 51 -6.83 5.68 -4.05
N LYS A 52 -7.80 4.79 -3.80
CA LYS A 52 -8.72 4.94 -2.66
C LYS A 52 -7.96 4.94 -1.33
N LEU A 53 -6.93 4.10 -1.18
CA LEU A 53 -6.10 4.09 0.03
C LEU A 53 -5.42 5.44 0.27
N GLN A 54 -4.75 5.97 -0.75
CA GLN A 54 -4.08 7.26 -0.64
C GLN A 54 -5.06 8.38 -0.30
N GLN A 55 -6.26 8.37 -0.90
CA GLN A 55 -7.32 9.32 -0.59
C GLN A 55 -7.74 9.25 0.88
N LEU A 56 -8.10 8.05 1.37
CA LEU A 56 -8.53 7.88 2.77
C LEU A 56 -7.42 8.26 3.76
N ILE A 57 -6.16 7.96 3.43
CA ILE A 57 -5.03 8.39 4.26
C ILE A 57 -4.88 9.91 4.29
N GLN A 58 -5.06 10.60 3.16
CA GLN A 58 -5.05 12.06 3.10
C GLN A 58 -6.18 12.68 3.94
N ASP A 59 -7.38 12.10 3.89
CA ASP A 59 -8.52 12.55 4.70
C ASP A 59 -8.21 12.44 6.20
N VAL A 60 -7.57 11.33 6.61
CA VAL A 60 -7.08 11.18 7.99
C VAL A 60 -6.02 12.23 8.33
N GLN A 61 -5.03 12.47 7.46
CA GLN A 61 -3.95 13.42 7.74
C GLN A 61 -4.41 14.87 7.95
N ASN A 62 -5.46 15.30 7.25
CA ASN A 62 -5.98 16.65 7.40
C ASN A 62 -6.44 16.97 8.84
N GLY A 63 -6.73 15.94 9.65
CA GLY A 63 -7.09 16.06 11.06
C GLY A 63 -5.90 16.00 12.05
N PHE A 64 -4.68 15.69 11.59
CA PHE A 64 -3.54 15.42 12.47
C PHE A 64 -2.38 16.40 12.27
N LYS A 65 -1.81 16.87 13.39
CA LYS A 65 -0.53 17.57 13.39
C LYS A 65 0.58 16.59 13.76
N ILE A 66 1.53 16.39 12.85
CA ILE A 66 2.71 15.55 13.10
C ILE A 66 3.64 16.30 14.06
N THR A 67 3.87 15.76 15.25
CA THR A 67 4.64 16.42 16.32
C THR A 67 5.95 15.70 16.67
N SER A 68 6.18 14.47 16.21
CA SER A 68 7.34 13.67 16.61
C SER A 68 8.41 13.57 15.52
N HIS A 69 9.63 14.01 15.88
CA HIS A 69 10.86 13.84 15.11
C HIS A 69 11.63 12.55 15.44
N ASP A 70 11.05 11.65 16.25
CA ASP A 70 11.74 10.43 16.73
C ASP A 70 12.02 9.40 15.62
N GLU A 71 12.70 8.32 16.00
CA GLU A 71 13.00 7.18 15.14
C GLU A 71 11.75 6.59 14.46
N ARG A 72 11.94 6.10 13.23
CA ARG A 72 10.86 5.54 12.41
C ARG A 72 10.41 4.16 12.91
N ILE A 73 9.11 3.93 12.97
CA ILE A 73 8.51 2.63 13.26
C ILE A 73 8.72 1.69 12.07
N LEU A 74 8.39 2.16 10.87
CA LEU A 74 8.65 1.43 9.63
C LEU A 74 10.10 1.65 9.15
N LEU A 75 10.67 0.64 8.50
CA LEU A 75 11.96 0.77 7.85
C LEU A 75 11.89 1.83 6.75
N LYS A 76 13.00 2.52 6.51
CA LYS A 76 13.14 3.41 5.34
C LYS A 76 12.80 2.63 4.06
N THR A 77 12.11 3.28 3.13
CA THR A 77 11.62 2.66 1.88
C THR A 77 12.72 1.90 1.14
N VAL A 78 13.93 2.47 1.07
CA VAL A 78 15.10 1.82 0.44
C VAL A 78 15.47 0.45 1.05
N THR A 79 15.35 0.31 2.37
CA THR A 79 15.60 -0.97 3.07
C THR A 79 14.41 -1.90 2.88
N PHE A 80 13.20 -1.36 2.94
CA PHE A 80 11.97 -2.13 2.78
C PHE A 80 11.79 -2.65 1.34
N ASP A 81 12.33 -1.97 0.32
CA ASP A 81 12.33 -2.43 -1.08
C ASP A 81 13.00 -3.79 -1.26
N LYS A 82 13.97 -4.13 -0.39
CA LYS A 82 14.57 -5.46 -0.35
C LYS A 82 13.53 -6.52 0.03
N ILE A 83 12.64 -6.20 0.97
CA ILE A 83 11.53 -7.07 1.37
C ILE A 83 10.51 -7.18 0.22
N LYS A 84 10.09 -6.04 -0.38
CA LYS A 84 9.07 -5.96 -1.46
C LYS A 84 9.37 -6.87 -2.65
N LYS A 85 10.64 -7.14 -2.94
CA LYS A 85 11.11 -8.04 -4.02
C LYS A 85 10.82 -9.52 -3.77
N HIS A 86 10.50 -9.92 -2.53
CA HIS A 86 10.28 -11.33 -2.16
C HIS A 86 8.87 -11.57 -1.60
N LYS A 87 8.05 -12.28 -2.37
CA LYS A 87 6.65 -12.59 -2.05
C LYS A 87 6.41 -13.06 -0.61
N LYS A 88 7.21 -14.03 -0.14
CA LYS A 88 7.06 -14.61 1.20
C LYS A 88 7.32 -13.60 2.33
N TYR A 89 8.40 -12.83 2.24
CA TYR A 89 8.78 -11.89 3.30
C TYR A 89 7.87 -10.67 3.28
N HIS A 90 7.63 -10.12 2.09
CA HIS A 90 6.74 -9.00 1.94
C HIS A 90 5.32 -9.32 2.41
N GLY A 91 4.72 -10.44 1.98
CA GLY A 91 3.38 -10.81 2.42
C GLY A 91 3.27 -10.95 3.95
N CYS A 92 4.21 -11.65 4.59
CA CYS A 92 4.17 -11.82 6.05
C CYS A 92 4.40 -10.50 6.81
N VAL A 93 5.35 -9.68 6.37
CA VAL A 93 5.59 -8.37 6.99
C VAL A 93 4.38 -7.45 6.80
N LEU A 94 3.78 -7.46 5.62
CA LEU A 94 2.62 -6.62 5.31
C LEU A 94 1.43 -6.95 6.21
N LEU A 95 1.14 -8.24 6.44
CA LEU A 95 0.10 -8.65 7.40
C LEU A 95 0.34 -8.02 8.78
N LYS A 96 1.59 -7.97 9.24
CA LYS A 96 1.94 -7.40 10.55
C LYS A 96 1.90 -5.87 10.58
N ILE A 97 2.24 -5.20 9.48
CA ILE A 97 2.04 -3.75 9.33
C ILE A 97 0.55 -3.44 9.42
N VAL A 98 -0.28 -4.19 8.70
CA VAL A 98 -1.73 -3.97 8.72
C VAL A 98 -2.30 -4.22 10.12
N ASP A 99 -1.97 -5.34 10.76
CA ASP A 99 -2.36 -5.62 12.16
C ASP A 99 -2.01 -4.45 13.09
N PHE A 100 -0.80 -3.90 12.98
CA PHE A 100 -0.36 -2.76 13.78
C PHE A 100 -1.20 -1.50 13.52
N TYR A 101 -1.49 -1.16 12.26
CA TYR A 101 -2.30 0.02 11.96
C TYR A 101 -3.77 -0.14 12.36
N HIS A 102 -4.33 -1.36 12.38
CA HIS A 102 -5.65 -1.55 13.00
C HIS A 102 -5.63 -1.13 14.48
N GLU A 103 -4.63 -1.60 15.24
CA GLU A 103 -4.49 -1.27 16.67
C GLU A 103 -4.28 0.24 16.90
N VAL A 104 -3.52 0.89 16.02
CA VAL A 104 -3.30 2.35 16.07
C VAL A 104 -4.61 3.10 15.84
N LEU A 105 -5.30 2.80 14.73
CA LEU A 105 -6.55 3.47 14.37
C LEU A 105 -7.64 3.24 15.42
N GLN A 106 -7.68 2.05 16.06
CA GLN A 106 -8.65 1.74 17.12
C GLN A 106 -8.49 2.62 18.37
N ARG A 107 -7.28 3.15 18.59
CA ARG A 107 -6.95 3.99 19.75
C ARG A 107 -6.99 5.48 19.42
N GLN A 108 -7.27 5.83 18.17
CA GLN A 108 -7.50 7.21 17.77
C GLN A 108 -8.97 7.55 17.90
N ASP A 109 -9.24 8.78 18.30
CA ASP A 109 -10.59 9.32 18.36
C ASP A 109 -10.98 9.76 16.94
N GLY A 110 -11.72 8.91 16.22
CA GLY A 110 -12.13 9.16 14.84
C GLY A 110 -12.80 7.96 14.19
N ASP A 111 -13.59 8.22 13.15
CA ASP A 111 -14.18 7.16 12.33
C ASP A 111 -13.24 6.80 11.18
N TYR A 112 -12.64 5.63 11.26
CA TYR A 112 -11.70 5.09 10.27
C TYR A 112 -12.25 3.83 9.60
N THR A 113 -13.57 3.62 9.61
CA THR A 113 -14.22 2.39 9.13
C THR A 113 -13.85 2.06 7.69
N ASP A 114 -13.85 3.06 6.80
CA ASP A 114 -13.48 2.86 5.39
C ASP A 114 -12.00 2.50 5.20
N LEU A 115 -11.11 3.15 5.97
CA LEU A 115 -9.68 2.85 5.93
C LEU A 115 -9.41 1.44 6.49
N TRP A 116 -10.09 1.05 7.56
CA TRP A 116 -10.04 -0.31 8.09
C TRP A 116 -10.50 -1.35 7.08
N GLY A 117 -11.62 -1.11 6.40
CA GLY A 117 -12.12 -2.03 5.38
C GLY A 117 -11.08 -2.26 4.28
N LEU A 118 -10.43 -1.19 3.82
CA LEU A 118 -9.39 -1.29 2.79
C LEU A 118 -8.10 -1.97 3.29
N LEU A 119 -7.76 -1.79 4.58
CA LEU A 119 -6.67 -2.53 5.22
C LEU A 119 -6.98 -4.04 5.33
N ASP A 120 -8.23 -4.41 5.62
CA ASP A 120 -8.65 -5.81 5.59
C ASP A 120 -8.62 -6.41 4.17
N GLU A 121 -8.98 -5.63 3.14
CA GLU A 121 -8.77 -6.03 1.74
C GLU A 121 -7.28 -6.32 1.45
N VAL A 122 -6.36 -5.49 1.97
CA VAL A 122 -4.91 -5.75 1.86
C VAL A 122 -4.56 -7.12 2.46
N LYS A 123 -5.06 -7.45 3.66
CA LYS A 123 -4.81 -8.76 4.29
C LYS A 123 -5.31 -9.91 3.42
N ASP A 124 -6.52 -9.81 2.89
CA ASP A 124 -7.12 -10.84 2.04
C ASP A 124 -6.37 -11.02 0.71
N CYS A 125 -5.78 -9.93 0.22
CA CYS A 125 -4.92 -9.93 -0.94
C CYS A 125 -3.55 -10.57 -0.71
N VAL A 126 -3.12 -10.78 0.54
CA VAL A 126 -1.90 -11.54 0.82
C VAL A 126 -2.17 -13.05 0.62
N PRO A 127 -1.34 -13.78 -0.16
CA PRO A 127 -1.44 -15.23 -0.28
C PRO A 127 -1.21 -15.91 1.07
N ARG A 128 -2.05 -16.91 1.39
CA ARG A 128 -1.93 -17.67 2.64
C ARG A 128 -0.59 -18.43 2.67
N MET A 129 0.33 -17.98 3.52
CA MET A 129 1.67 -18.57 3.70
C MET A 129 1.95 -18.88 5.17
N LYS A 130 0.93 -19.39 5.88
CA LYS A 130 0.88 -19.53 7.34
C LYS A 130 2.19 -20.07 7.96
N LYS A 131 2.64 -21.25 7.53
CA LYS A 131 3.88 -21.87 8.05
C LYS A 131 5.14 -21.02 7.85
N ILE A 132 5.24 -20.31 6.72
CA ILE A 132 6.39 -19.46 6.42
C ILE A 132 6.36 -18.21 7.29
N CYS A 133 5.18 -17.59 7.44
CA CYS A 133 5.00 -16.43 8.29
C CYS A 133 5.23 -16.76 9.76
N GLU A 134 4.69 -17.87 10.26
CA GLU A 134 4.91 -18.35 11.63
C GLU A 134 6.40 -18.51 11.94
N LYS A 135 7.14 -19.19 11.06
CA LYS A 135 8.60 -19.33 11.22
C LYS A 135 9.31 -17.98 11.23
N LEU A 136 8.92 -17.06 10.34
CA LEU A 136 9.51 -15.72 10.29
C LEU A 136 9.22 -14.91 11.56
N TYR A 137 7.99 -15.00 12.07
CA TYR A 137 7.60 -14.34 13.32
C TYR A 137 8.33 -14.92 14.52
N GLN A 138 8.55 -16.24 14.56
CA GLN A 138 9.39 -16.90 15.56
C GLN A 138 10.84 -16.44 15.49
N ASP A 139 11.42 -16.35 14.29
CA ASP A 139 12.79 -15.85 14.09
C ASP A 139 12.95 -14.41 14.62
N ALA A 140 11.89 -13.59 14.53
CA ALA A 140 11.85 -12.24 15.10
C ALA A 140 11.58 -12.25 16.62
N ALA A 141 10.83 -13.23 17.11
CA ALA A 141 10.50 -13.42 18.52
C ALA A 141 11.66 -14.09 19.28
N GLY A 142 12.68 -13.31 19.62
CA GLY A 142 13.77 -13.81 20.46
C GLY A 142 14.97 -12.88 20.61
N LYS A 143 14.98 -11.73 19.91
CA LYS A 143 16.09 -10.78 19.98
C LYS A 143 15.53 -9.36 20.19
N PRO A 144 16.16 -8.53 21.05
CA PRO A 144 15.85 -7.11 21.11
C PRO A 144 16.14 -6.46 19.75
N VAL A 145 15.51 -5.31 19.47
CA VAL A 145 15.85 -4.52 18.29
C VAL A 145 17.34 -4.19 18.39
N ASN A 146 18.15 -4.67 17.45
CA ASN A 146 19.56 -4.30 17.41
C ASN A 146 19.72 -3.03 16.59
N GLU A 147 19.59 -1.89 17.27
CA GLU A 147 19.59 -0.55 16.67
C GLU A 147 20.91 -0.18 15.98
N SER A 148 22.04 -0.74 16.42
CA SER A 148 23.34 -0.45 15.78
C SER A 148 23.51 -1.06 14.39
N LYS A 149 22.78 -2.15 14.07
CA LYS A 149 22.75 -2.71 12.70
C LYS A 149 21.91 -1.90 11.71
N ILE A 150 21.17 -0.89 12.18
CA ILE A 150 20.12 -0.20 11.42
C ILE A 150 20.67 0.87 10.51
N GLU A 151 21.75 1.55 10.91
CA GLU A 151 22.25 2.73 10.21
C GLU A 151 23.37 2.42 9.21
N GLU A 152 24.17 1.39 9.47
CA GLU A 152 25.39 1.14 8.70
C GLU A 152 25.19 0.16 7.52
N ASP A 153 24.18 -0.72 7.59
CA ASP A 153 24.17 -1.91 6.75
C ASP A 153 23.28 -1.76 5.50
N MET A 154 23.79 -1.02 4.51
CA MET A 154 23.20 -0.92 3.17
C MET A 154 23.03 -2.30 2.48
N GLU A 155 23.59 -3.39 3.02
CA GLU A 155 23.51 -4.76 2.48
C GLU A 155 22.74 -5.77 3.36
N LEU A 156 21.73 -5.34 4.12
CA LEU A 156 20.80 -6.31 4.74
C LEU A 156 20.14 -7.25 3.71
N LEU A 157 20.13 -8.56 3.98
CA LEU A 157 19.36 -9.54 3.23
C LEU A 157 17.85 -9.33 3.45
N SER A 158 17.03 -9.71 2.47
CA SER A 158 15.56 -9.55 2.54
C SER A 158 14.91 -10.26 3.74
N LYS A 159 15.50 -11.38 4.20
CA LYS A 159 15.05 -12.07 5.42
C LYS A 159 15.36 -11.25 6.68
N ASP A 160 16.58 -10.72 6.78
CA ASP A 160 17.03 -9.97 7.96
C ASP A 160 16.31 -8.62 8.05
N ALA A 161 16.11 -7.95 6.92
CA ALA A 161 15.27 -6.76 6.84
C ALA A 161 13.83 -7.05 7.30
N ALA A 162 13.26 -8.19 6.90
CA ALA A 162 11.93 -8.60 7.35
C ALA A 162 11.89 -8.87 8.87
N ILE A 163 12.89 -9.57 9.41
CA ILE A 163 13.03 -9.80 10.85
C ILE A 163 13.13 -8.46 11.61
N LEU A 164 13.97 -7.55 11.13
CA LEU A 164 14.16 -6.23 11.74
C LEU A 164 12.85 -5.42 11.75
N GLN A 165 12.12 -5.39 10.62
CA GLN A 165 10.82 -4.72 10.56
C GLN A 165 9.82 -5.31 11.57
N LEU A 166 9.78 -6.64 11.70
CA LEU A 166 8.91 -7.32 12.64
C LEU A 166 9.27 -7.02 14.10
N GLN A 167 10.56 -6.90 14.41
CA GLN A 167 11.03 -6.50 15.74
C GLN A 167 10.62 -5.07 16.07
N ARG A 168 10.75 -4.13 15.12
CA ARG A 168 10.29 -2.75 15.28
C ARG A 168 8.78 -2.66 15.51
N LEU A 169 8.00 -3.38 14.70
CA LEU A 169 6.55 -3.47 14.87
C LEU A 169 6.19 -4.04 16.24
N LYS A 170 6.86 -5.11 16.69
CA LYS A 170 6.64 -5.68 18.03
C LYS A 170 6.92 -4.66 19.14
N ALA A 171 8.03 -3.93 19.06
CA ALA A 171 8.38 -2.90 20.03
C ALA A 171 7.36 -1.74 20.04
N ALA A 172 6.95 -1.28 18.86
CA ALA A 172 5.93 -0.23 18.71
C ALA A 172 4.55 -0.69 19.20
N SER A 173 4.13 -1.92 18.84
CA SER A 173 2.89 -2.53 19.36
C SER A 173 2.92 -2.60 20.89
N ARG A 174 4.03 -2.98 21.50
CA ARG A 174 4.16 -2.98 22.97
C ARG A 174 3.87 -1.60 23.56
N LYS A 175 4.47 -0.57 22.98
CA LYS A 175 4.29 0.83 23.39
C LYS A 175 2.86 1.32 23.21
N VAL A 176 2.24 1.00 22.07
CA VAL A 176 0.85 1.41 21.74
C VAL A 176 -0.20 0.62 22.55
N VAL A 177 -0.05 -0.70 22.63
CA VAL A 177 -1.06 -1.61 23.17
C VAL A 177 -0.91 -1.79 24.67
N GLU A 178 0.31 -2.05 25.16
CA GLU A 178 0.54 -2.33 26.58
C GLU A 178 0.72 -1.04 27.39
N LEU A 179 1.44 -0.06 26.83
CA LEU A 179 1.83 1.15 27.56
C LEU A 179 0.97 2.37 27.23
N SER A 180 0.09 2.28 26.23
CA SER A 180 -0.73 3.41 25.74
C SER A 180 0.09 4.68 25.46
N GLU A 181 1.31 4.50 24.96
CA GLU A 181 2.25 5.60 24.75
C GLU A 181 1.79 6.48 23.59
N ARG A 182 1.30 7.68 23.93
CA ARG A 182 0.74 8.63 22.96
C ARG A 182 1.74 9.05 21.88
N ALA A 183 3.01 9.23 22.23
CA ALA A 183 4.06 9.59 21.28
C ALA A 183 4.22 8.55 20.17
N THR A 184 4.16 7.25 20.50
CA THR A 184 4.26 6.17 19.49
C THR A 184 2.99 6.10 18.63
N LEU A 185 1.81 6.37 19.19
CA LEU A 185 0.56 6.50 18.44
C LEU A 185 0.62 7.66 17.42
N ASP A 186 0.99 8.85 17.87
CA ASP A 186 1.09 10.03 17.02
C ASP A 186 2.17 9.85 15.94
N LYS A 187 3.26 9.16 16.27
CA LYS A 187 4.29 8.77 15.29
C LYS A 187 3.76 7.82 14.22
N ALA A 188 3.02 6.79 14.61
CA ALA A 188 2.39 5.87 13.66
C ALA A 188 1.43 6.62 12.72
N MET A 189 0.62 7.54 13.26
CA MET A 189 -0.24 8.39 12.43
C MET A 189 0.58 9.28 11.48
N GLY A 190 1.73 9.80 11.90
CA GLY A 190 2.64 10.55 11.03
C GLY A 190 3.31 9.72 9.94
N GLU A 191 3.42 8.40 10.09
CA GLU A 191 3.97 7.49 9.07
C GLU A 191 2.91 6.91 8.14
N LEU A 192 1.63 7.04 8.48
CA LEU A 192 0.50 6.58 7.68
C LEU A 192 0.55 7.01 6.20
N PRO A 193 0.97 8.25 5.82
CA PRO A 193 1.06 8.70 4.43
C PRO A 193 1.93 7.83 3.53
N GLY A 194 2.92 7.13 4.09
CA GLY A 194 3.80 6.26 3.32
C GLY A 194 3.30 4.82 3.19
N LEU A 195 2.13 4.47 3.74
CA LEU A 195 1.70 3.08 3.87
C LEU A 195 1.53 2.37 2.51
N ASP A 196 1.12 3.12 1.48
CA ASP A 196 0.96 2.62 0.12
C ASP A 196 2.29 2.10 -0.49
N ASP A 197 3.41 2.75 -0.19
CA ASP A 197 4.74 2.30 -0.62
C ASP A 197 5.10 0.91 -0.07
N TYR A 198 4.67 0.62 1.16
CA TYR A 198 4.90 -0.67 1.81
C TYR A 198 3.97 -1.74 1.27
N ILE A 199 2.76 -1.39 0.84
CA ILE A 199 1.78 -2.32 0.24
C ILE A 199 2.21 -2.73 -1.17
N GLN A 200 2.82 -1.82 -1.93
CA GLN A 200 3.21 -2.07 -3.32
C GLN A 200 4.35 -3.10 -3.43
N GLY A 201 4.07 -4.36 -3.76
CA GLY A 201 5.16 -5.31 -4.01
C GLY A 201 4.70 -6.73 -4.28
N LYS A 202 5.64 -7.68 -4.30
CA LYS A 202 5.35 -9.07 -4.72
C LYS A 202 4.55 -9.90 -3.70
N GLY A 203 4.22 -9.32 -2.55
CA GLY A 203 3.55 -9.97 -1.43
C GLY A 203 2.04 -10.07 -1.61
N LEU A 204 1.47 -9.30 -2.54
CA LEU A 204 0.05 -9.32 -2.88
C LEU A 204 -0.22 -10.28 -4.04
N ARG A 205 -1.45 -10.80 -4.09
CA ARG A 205 -1.99 -11.46 -5.28
C ARG A 205 -2.10 -10.44 -6.41
N ARG A 206 -1.91 -10.93 -7.64
CA ARG A 206 -2.36 -10.20 -8.83
C ARG A 206 -3.83 -10.56 -9.03
N SER A 207 -4.66 -9.57 -9.37
CA SER A 207 -6.06 -9.80 -9.74
C SER A 207 -6.17 -10.57 -11.05
#